data_AF-A0A956QID2-F1
#
_entry.id   AF-A0A956QID2-F1
#
_cell.length_a   1.000
_cell.length_b   1.000
_cell.length_c   1.000
_cell.angle_alpha   90.00
_cell.angle_beta   90.00
_cell.angle_gamma   90.00
#
_symmetry.space_group_name_H-M   'P 1'
#
loop_
_entity.id
_entity.type
_entity.pdbx_description
1 polymer ?
#
loop_
_entity_poly.entity_id
_entity_poly.type
_entity_poly.pdbx_seq_one_letter_code
_entity_poly.pdbx_strand_id
1 'polypeptide(L)'
;ASKYSIPPVKLSQVQWGWLAWEAERKRFEQLAQLSKEHIELLATQLEMFAKDNNGKYPAGMDELFPKYIRRHPQDPLTGKNYEYKPLADGYIVSNPNPERYGLKLFQYSSSQGWQVEALPDPKASDNKN
;
A
#
# COMPACT_ATOMS: atom_id res chain seq x y z
N ALA A 1 16.18 22.22 63.86
CA ALA A 1 16.58 21.43 62.68
C ALA A 1 15.33 20.99 61.91
N SER A 2 15.40 20.99 60.59
CA SER A 2 14.30 21.18 59.62
C SER A 2 13.13 20.18 59.70
N LYS A 3 11.87 20.67 59.67
CA LYS A 3 10.61 19.90 59.68
C LYS A 3 10.00 19.66 58.28
N TYR A 4 10.78 19.79 57.22
CA TYR A 4 10.28 19.64 55.84
C TYR A 4 11.14 18.64 55.06
N SER A 5 10.85 17.35 55.22
CA SER A 5 11.35 16.30 54.33
C SER A 5 10.35 16.11 53.20
N ILE A 6 10.67 16.61 52.00
CA ILE A 6 9.86 16.40 50.79
C ILE A 6 9.94 14.90 50.46
N PRO A 7 8.81 14.18 50.29
CA PRO A 7 8.85 12.78 49.91
C PRO A 7 9.53 12.62 48.53
N PRO A 8 10.32 11.56 48.32
CA PRO A 8 11.02 11.36 47.06
C PRO A 8 10.01 11.23 45.91
N VAL A 9 10.09 12.15 44.95
CA VAL A 9 9.28 12.11 43.73
C VAL A 9 9.72 10.89 42.91
N LYS A 10 8.82 9.92 42.74
CA LYS A 10 9.04 8.81 41.81
C LYS A 10 8.78 9.30 40.40
N LEU A 11 9.84 9.46 39.62
CA LEU A 11 9.74 9.72 38.19
C LEU A 11 9.50 8.38 37.48
N SER A 12 8.35 8.25 36.80
CA SER A 12 8.12 7.14 35.87
C SER A 12 8.68 7.51 34.50
N GLN A 13 9.33 6.55 33.83
CA GLN A 13 9.72 6.75 32.44
C GLN A 13 8.46 6.78 31.57
N VAL A 14 8.31 7.85 30.78
CA VAL A 14 7.30 7.91 29.72
C VAL A 14 7.73 6.93 28.63
N GLN A 15 6.92 5.88 28.44
CA GLN A 15 7.14 4.88 27.39
C GLN A 15 6.75 5.50 26.04
N TRP A 16 7.70 6.11 25.32
CA TRP A 16 7.44 6.67 23.99
C TRP A 16 7.28 5.61 22.89
N GLY A 17 7.65 4.36 23.18
CA GLY A 17 7.63 3.28 22.20
C GLY A 17 6.24 3.00 21.62
N TRP A 18 5.17 3.04 22.44
CA TRP A 18 3.82 2.81 21.93
C TRP A 18 3.33 3.95 21.03
N LEU A 19 3.71 5.20 21.33
CA LEU A 19 3.34 6.36 20.53
C LEU A 19 4.09 6.37 19.20
N ALA A 20 5.38 6.03 19.21
CA ALA A 20 6.18 5.87 18.01
C ALA A 20 5.61 4.75 17.12
N TRP A 21 5.28 3.60 17.72
CA TRP A 21 4.65 2.49 17.02
C TRP A 21 3.29 2.86 16.42
N GLU A 22 2.44 3.56 17.16
CA GLU A 22 1.13 4.00 16.66
C GLU A 22 1.26 5.05 15.54
N ALA A 23 2.24 5.96 15.64
CA ALA A 23 2.53 6.92 14.59
C ALA A 23 3.03 6.23 13.30
N GLU A 24 3.91 5.24 13.43
CA GLU A 24 4.36 4.40 12.31
C GLU A 24 3.18 3.66 11.68
N ARG A 25 2.32 3.03 12.50
CA ARG A 25 1.13 2.30 12.03
C ARG A 25 0.20 3.19 11.21
N LYS A 26 -0.11 4.40 11.68
CA LYS A 26 -0.93 5.38 10.93
C LYS A 26 -0.25 5.85 9.65
N ARG A 27 1.06 6.06 9.67
CA ARG A 27 1.82 6.43 8.47
C ARG A 27 1.76 5.30 7.43
N PHE A 28 1.90 4.06 7.85
CA PHE A 28 1.79 2.90 6.97
C PHE A 28 0.40 2.77 6.36
N GLU A 29 -0.66 2.97 7.16
CA GLU A 29 -2.04 2.98 6.68
C GLU A 29 -2.26 4.04 5.60
N GLN A 30 -1.75 5.26 5.81
CA GLN A 30 -1.81 6.35 4.82
C GLN A 30 -1.07 5.98 3.53
N LEU A 31 0.12 5.38 3.62
CA LEU A 31 0.89 4.97 2.45
C LEU A 31 0.21 3.86 1.65
N ALA A 32 -0.41 2.90 2.35
CA ALA A 32 -1.20 1.84 1.71
C ALA A 32 -2.45 2.41 1.03
N GLN A 33 -3.14 3.35 1.67
CA GLN A 33 -4.29 4.04 1.11
C GLN A 33 -3.92 4.84 -0.15
N LEU A 34 -2.82 5.59 -0.12
CA LEU A 34 -2.32 6.28 -1.31
C LEU A 34 -1.96 5.31 -2.45
N SER A 35 -1.34 4.18 -2.12
CA SER A 35 -1.01 3.16 -3.12
C SER A 35 -2.27 2.55 -3.74
N LYS A 36 -3.33 2.37 -2.93
CA LYS A 36 -4.65 1.93 -3.38
C LYS A 36 -5.28 2.92 -4.37
N GLU A 37 -5.28 4.20 -4.02
CA GLU A 37 -5.83 5.28 -4.84
C GLU A 37 -5.09 5.41 -6.18
N HIS A 38 -3.76 5.25 -6.20
CA HIS A 38 -2.98 5.23 -7.43
C HIS A 38 -3.38 4.08 -8.36
N ILE A 39 -3.61 2.89 -7.81
CA ILE A 39 -4.05 1.72 -8.59
C ILE A 39 -5.47 1.94 -9.13
N GLU A 40 -6.39 2.50 -8.34
CA GLU A 40 -7.75 2.85 -8.80
C GLU A 40 -7.75 3.92 -9.90
N LEU A 41 -6.85 4.89 -9.80
CA LEU A 41 -6.66 5.91 -10.83
C LEU A 41 -6.13 5.29 -12.13
N LEU A 42 -5.16 4.38 -12.04
CA LEU A 42 -4.68 3.60 -13.19
C LEU A 42 -5.79 2.77 -13.82
N ALA A 43 -6.57 2.07 -13.01
CA ALA A 43 -7.71 1.29 -13.47
C ALA A 43 -8.69 2.17 -14.26
N THR A 44 -9.05 3.33 -13.69
CA THR A 44 -9.93 4.30 -14.36
C THR A 44 -9.37 4.77 -15.71
N GLN A 45 -8.05 5.01 -15.79
CA GLN A 45 -7.39 5.41 -17.03
C GLN A 45 -7.36 4.31 -18.08
N LEU A 46 -7.20 3.06 -17.67
CA LEU A 46 -7.28 1.89 -18.53
C LEU A 46 -8.70 1.71 -19.09
N GLU A 47 -9.73 1.91 -18.25
CA GLU A 47 -11.13 1.89 -18.70
C GLU A 47 -11.43 3.01 -19.70
N MET A 48 -10.91 4.22 -19.47
CA MET A 48 -11.05 5.33 -20.43
C MET A 48 -10.37 5.01 -21.77
N PHE A 49 -9.19 4.40 -21.75
CA PHE A 49 -8.50 3.96 -22.96
C PHE A 49 -9.32 2.90 -23.70
N ALA A 50 -9.85 1.91 -22.99
CA ALA A 50 -10.68 0.86 -23.59
C ALA A 50 -11.93 1.45 -24.23
N LYS A 51 -12.58 2.42 -23.58
CA LYS A 51 -13.76 3.10 -24.13
C LYS A 51 -13.46 3.81 -25.46
N ASP A 52 -12.30 4.43 -25.58
CA ASP A 52 -11.89 5.13 -26.81
C ASP A 52 -11.39 4.16 -27.90
N ASN A 53 -10.88 2.99 -27.54
CA ASN A 53 -10.28 2.01 -28.45
C ASN A 53 -11.13 0.74 -28.65
N ASN A 54 -12.46 0.89 -28.72
CA ASN A 54 -13.40 -0.20 -29.00
C ASN A 54 -13.30 -1.39 -28.02
N GLY A 55 -13.08 -1.12 -26.74
CA GLY A 55 -12.97 -2.12 -25.67
C GLY A 55 -11.62 -2.80 -25.57
N LYS A 56 -10.60 -2.34 -26.32
CA LYS A 56 -9.24 -2.91 -26.25
C LYS A 56 -8.41 -2.21 -25.18
N TYR A 57 -7.87 -2.99 -24.26
CA TYR A 57 -6.87 -2.53 -23.30
C TYR A 57 -5.50 -2.36 -23.96
N PRO A 58 -4.65 -1.45 -23.45
CA PRO A 58 -3.32 -1.23 -24.01
C PRO A 58 -2.41 -2.45 -23.79
N ALA A 59 -1.43 -2.67 -24.66
CA ALA A 59 -0.46 -3.76 -24.45
C ALA A 59 0.56 -3.41 -23.36
N GLY A 60 0.81 -2.12 -23.16
CA GLY A 60 1.71 -1.61 -22.12
C GLY A 60 1.24 -0.29 -21.52
N MET A 61 1.75 0.02 -20.33
CA MET A 61 1.45 1.27 -19.63
C MET A 61 1.89 2.53 -20.40
N ASP A 62 2.85 2.40 -21.31
CA ASP A 62 3.37 3.53 -22.11
C ASP A 62 2.33 4.08 -23.10
N GLU A 63 1.37 3.26 -23.55
CA GLU A 63 0.31 3.69 -24.48
C GLU A 63 -0.72 4.63 -23.83
N LEU A 64 -0.78 4.65 -22.50
CA LEU A 64 -1.62 5.60 -21.76
C LEU A 64 -1.03 7.01 -21.78
N PHE A 65 0.28 7.13 -22.04
CA PHE A 65 0.98 8.41 -22.14
C PHE A 65 0.90 8.95 -23.58
N PRO A 66 0.76 10.29 -23.77
CA PRO A 66 0.50 11.33 -22.76
C PRO A 66 -1.00 11.61 -22.53
N LYS A 67 -1.89 10.94 -23.27
CA LYS A 67 -3.31 11.32 -23.37
C LYS A 67 -4.08 11.10 -22.05
N TYR A 68 -3.86 9.98 -21.38
CA TYR A 68 -4.60 9.60 -20.16
C TYR A 68 -3.76 9.78 -18.90
N ILE A 69 -2.44 9.63 -19.02
CA ILE A 69 -1.48 9.76 -17.93
C ILE A 69 -0.41 10.79 -18.32
N ARG A 70 -0.16 11.76 -17.43
CA ARG A 70 0.96 12.72 -17.60
C ARG A 70 2.27 12.23 -17.00
N ARG A 71 2.20 11.34 -16.01
CA ARG A 71 3.35 10.71 -15.35
C ARG A 71 2.89 9.38 -14.76
N HIS A 72 3.67 8.32 -14.92
CA HIS A 72 3.39 7.04 -14.28
C HIS A 72 3.32 7.22 -12.76
N PRO A 73 2.21 6.83 -12.11
CA PRO A 73 2.16 6.82 -10.66
C PRO A 73 3.18 5.81 -10.14
N GLN A 74 3.80 6.19 -9.04
CA GLN A 74 4.85 5.41 -8.39
C GLN A 74 4.39 5.03 -7.00
N ASP A 75 4.82 3.85 -6.57
CA ASP A 75 4.58 3.39 -5.22
C ASP A 75 5.22 4.36 -4.22
N PRO A 76 4.47 4.94 -3.26
CA PRO A 76 4.98 6.00 -2.40
C PRO A 76 6.06 5.51 -1.41
N LEU A 77 6.14 4.20 -1.19
CA LEU A 77 7.14 3.60 -0.30
C LEU A 77 8.42 3.20 -1.04
N THR A 78 8.30 2.55 -2.19
CA THR A 78 9.46 2.04 -2.94
C THR A 78 9.92 2.93 -4.09
N GLY A 79 9.10 3.89 -4.52
CA GLY A 79 9.35 4.75 -5.68
C GLY A 79 9.33 4.01 -7.02
N LYS A 80 8.98 2.71 -7.02
CA LYS A 80 8.91 1.90 -8.23
C LYS A 80 7.56 2.08 -8.93
N ASN A 81 7.56 1.92 -10.25
CA ASN A 81 6.32 1.95 -11.03
C ASN A 81 5.47 0.71 -10.72
N TYR A 82 4.15 0.86 -10.80
CA TYR A 82 3.23 -0.28 -10.73
C TYR A 82 3.41 -1.22 -11.91
N GLU A 83 3.25 -2.52 -11.67
CA GLU A 83 3.29 -3.53 -12.72
C GLU A 83 1.93 -3.65 -13.37
N TYR A 84 1.92 -3.70 -14.70
CA TYR A 84 0.72 -3.89 -15.51
C TYR A 84 0.84 -5.18 -16.31
N LYS A 85 -0.20 -6.01 -16.26
CA LYS A 85 -0.32 -7.23 -17.06
C LYS A 85 -1.64 -7.20 -17.82
N PRO A 86 -1.62 -7.08 -19.17
CA PRO A 86 -2.83 -7.21 -19.96
C PRO A 86 -3.29 -8.67 -19.97
N LEU A 87 -4.59 -8.90 -19.84
CA LEU A 87 -5.24 -10.21 -19.97
C LEU A 87 -6.18 -10.16 -21.19
N ALA A 88 -6.60 -11.34 -21.67
CA ALA A 88 -7.51 -11.43 -22.82
C ALA A 88 -8.86 -10.73 -22.59
N ASP A 89 -9.34 -10.71 -21.35
CA ASP A 89 -10.64 -10.17 -20.94
C ASP A 89 -10.52 -9.06 -19.89
N GLY A 90 -9.34 -8.45 -19.75
CA GLY A 90 -9.11 -7.45 -18.71
C GLY A 90 -7.64 -7.10 -18.49
N TYR A 91 -7.32 -6.72 -17.26
CA TYR A 91 -5.97 -6.40 -16.86
C TYR A 91 -5.75 -6.63 -15.36
N ILE A 92 -4.48 -6.72 -14.99
CA ILE A 92 -4.04 -6.72 -13.60
C ILE A 92 -3.05 -5.58 -13.41
N VAL A 93 -3.25 -4.80 -12.35
CA VAL A 93 -2.29 -3.81 -11.85
C VAL A 93 -1.83 -4.28 -10.47
N SER A 94 -0.53 -4.53 -10.32
CA SER A 94 0.05 -5.00 -9.06
C SER A 94 1.12 -4.05 -8.54
N ASN A 95 1.22 -3.96 -7.21
CA ASN A 95 2.34 -3.28 -6.58
C ASN A 95 3.59 -4.17 -6.69
N PRO A 96 4.74 -3.63 -7.14
CA PRO A 96 5.96 -4.42 -7.34
C PRO A 96 6.58 -4.98 -6.05
N ASN A 97 6.31 -4.40 -4.87
CA ASN A 97 6.88 -4.91 -3.61
C ASN A 97 5.83 -4.89 -2.48
N PRO A 98 4.83 -5.80 -2.52
CA PRO A 98 3.80 -5.87 -1.48
C PRO A 98 4.41 -6.24 -0.11
N GLU A 99 5.54 -6.95 -0.08
CA GLU A 99 6.22 -7.37 1.16
C GLU A 99 6.62 -6.19 2.04
N ARG A 100 6.92 -5.03 1.45
CA ARG A 100 7.26 -3.81 2.17
C ARG A 100 6.08 -3.25 2.97
N TYR A 101 4.87 -3.65 2.60
CA TYR A 101 3.62 -3.34 3.29
C TYR A 101 3.18 -4.46 4.26
N GLY A 102 3.98 -5.52 4.42
CA GLY A 102 3.57 -6.72 5.16
C GLY A 102 2.50 -7.54 4.41
N LEU A 103 2.38 -7.32 3.10
CA LEU A 103 1.44 -8.02 2.24
C LEU A 103 2.20 -9.01 1.37
N LYS A 104 1.61 -10.18 1.17
CA LYS A 104 2.06 -11.13 0.17
C LYS A 104 1.57 -10.74 -1.22
N LEU A 105 0.33 -10.24 -1.27
CA LEU A 105 -0.32 -9.84 -2.51
C LEU A 105 -0.99 -8.49 -2.32
N PHE A 106 -0.73 -7.56 -3.23
CA PHE A 106 -1.43 -6.28 -3.30
C PHE A 106 -1.63 -5.91 -4.77
N GLN A 107 -2.74 -6.38 -5.33
CA GLN A 107 -3.06 -6.19 -6.74
C GLN A 107 -4.56 -5.96 -6.96
N TYR A 108 -4.86 -5.34 -8.10
CA TYR A 108 -6.20 -5.14 -8.60
C TYR A 108 -6.35 -5.86 -9.94
N SER A 109 -7.41 -6.64 -10.06
CA SER A 109 -7.81 -7.32 -11.29
C SER A 109 -9.14 -6.74 -11.76
N SER A 110 -9.26 -6.42 -13.05
CA SER A 110 -10.53 -5.92 -13.62
C SER A 110 -11.67 -6.95 -13.45
N SER A 111 -11.39 -8.25 -13.48
CA SER A 111 -12.41 -9.31 -13.36
C SER A 111 -12.69 -9.74 -11.93
N GLN A 112 -11.69 -9.74 -11.06
CA GLN A 112 -11.78 -10.27 -9.68
C GLN A 112 -11.78 -9.19 -8.60
N GLY A 113 -11.55 -7.92 -8.98
CA GLY A 113 -11.44 -6.80 -8.06
C GLY A 113 -10.13 -6.79 -7.28
N TRP A 114 -10.19 -6.25 -6.06
CA TRP A 114 -9.04 -6.13 -5.16
C TRP A 114 -8.62 -7.48 -4.57
N GLN A 115 -7.32 -7.77 -4.67
CA GLN A 115 -6.70 -8.97 -4.13
C GLN A 115 -5.56 -8.57 -3.19
N VAL A 116 -5.86 -8.70 -1.90
CA VAL A 116 -4.96 -8.33 -0.81
C VAL A 116 -4.77 -9.54 0.09
N GLU A 117 -3.55 -10.09 0.11
CA GLU A 117 -3.16 -11.17 1.01
C GLU A 117 -2.13 -10.64 2.00
N ALA A 118 -2.38 -10.79 3.30
CA ALA A 118 -1.39 -10.49 4.33
C ALA A 118 -0.26 -11.53 4.28
N LEU A 119 0.98 -11.10 4.55
CA LEU A 119 2.08 -12.02 4.76
C LEU A 119 1.79 -12.82 6.04
N PRO A 120 1.91 -14.16 6.04
CA PRO A 120 1.70 -14.95 7.25
C PRO A 120 2.70 -14.51 8.31
N ASP A 121 2.17 -14.19 9.49
CA ASP A 121 2.97 -13.73 10.63
C ASP A 121 3.89 -14.89 11.06
N PRO A 122 5.23 -14.74 11.04
CA PRO A 122 6.15 -15.85 11.34
C PRO A 122 5.99 -16.40 12.77
N LYS A 123 5.29 -15.68 13.66
CA LYS A 123 4.99 -16.13 15.04
C LYS A 123 3.67 -16.90 15.18
N ALA A 124 2.83 -16.95 14.13
CA ALA A 124 1.53 -17.63 14.20
C ALA A 124 1.64 -19.15 13.95
N SER A 125 2.75 -19.64 13.37
CA SER A 125 2.98 -21.07 13.10
C SER A 125 3.50 -21.85 14.31
N ASP A 126 4.07 -21.19 15.33
CA ASP A 126 4.70 -21.86 16.47
C ASP A 126 3.72 -22.31 17.58
N ASN A 127 2.44 -21.93 17.49
CA ASN A 127 1.40 -22.31 18.47
C ASN A 127 0.53 -23.50 18.03
N LYS A 128 1.00 -24.30 17.07
CA LYS A 128 0.35 -25.57 16.67
C LYS A 128 1.36 -26.71 16.74
N ASN A 129 1.76 -27.10 17.95
CA ASN A 129 2.28 -28.43 18.27
C ASN A 129 2.03 -28.74 19.75
#